data_AF-E9RIZ7-F1
#
_entry.id   AF-E9RIZ7-F1
#
_cell.length_a   1.000
_cell.length_b   1.000
_cell.length_c   1.000
_cell.angle_alpha   90.00
_cell.angle_beta   90.00
_cell.angle_gamma   90.00
#
_symmetry.space_group_name_H-M   'P 1'
#
loop_
_entity.id
_entity.type
_entity.pdbx_description
1 polymer ?
#
loop_
_entity_poly.entity_id
_entity_poly.type
_entity_poly.pdbx_seq_one_letter_code
_entity_poly.pdbx_strand_id
1 'polypeptide(L)' 'MEKSCFTFTTKNRVEAITKITRLISEGKLISVNSRRIKESTKRQSLQPIDDLYTGTIEYTIVSYKE' A
#
# COMPACT_ATOMS: atom_id res chain seq x y z
N MET A 1 13.05 20.51 7.93
CA MET A 1 12.58 19.31 7.20
C MET A 1 11.35 18.78 7.90
N GLU A 2 10.17 19.15 7.40
CA GLU A 2 8.88 18.64 7.89
C GLU A 2 8.69 17.19 7.41
N LYS A 3 8.09 16.32 8.22
CA LYS A 3 7.74 14.96 7.80
C LYS A 3 6.31 14.93 7.26
N SER A 4 6.10 14.18 6.18
CA SER A 4 4.78 13.87 5.64
C SER A 4 4.55 12.37 5.68
N CYS A 5 3.31 11.98 5.98
CA CYS A 5 2.85 10.61 5.91
C CYS A 5 1.67 10.56 4.94
N PHE A 6 1.72 9.64 3.98
CA PHE A 6 0.62 9.41 3.07
C PHE A 6 0.42 7.92 2.81
N THR A 7 -0.81 7.56 2.48
CA THR A 7 -1.21 6.18 2.24
C THR A 7 -1.87 6.07 0.88
N PHE A 8 -1.56 5.02 0.13
CA PHE A 8 -2.23 4.70 -1.12
C PHE A 8 -2.40 3.20 -1.31
N THR A 9 -3.39 2.80 -2.09
CA THR A 9 -3.66 1.39 -2.40
C THR A 9 -3.44 1.14 -3.88
N THR A 10 -2.88 -0.02 -4.22
CA THR A 10 -2.75 -0.43 -5.62
C THR A 10 -2.70 -1.94 -5.74
N LYS A 11 -3.21 -2.47 -6.86
CA LYS A 11 -2.97 -3.85 -7.32
C LYS A 11 -1.69 -3.92 -8.18
N ASN A 12 -1.23 -2.79 -8.70
CA ASN A 12 -0.05 -2.69 -9.54
C ASN A 12 1.20 -2.45 -8.68
N ARG A 13 1.97 -3.52 -8.43
CA ARG A 13 3.21 -3.44 -7.64
C ARG A 13 4.30 -2.59 -8.29
N VAL A 14 4.34 -2.55 -9.63
CA VAL A 14 5.35 -1.76 -10.36
C VAL A 14 5.11 -0.28 -10.12
N GLU A 15 3.86 0.17 -10.14
CA GLU A 15 3.50 1.56 -9.82
C GLU A 15 3.95 1.96 -8.40
N ALA A 16 3.73 1.09 -7.41
CA ALA A 16 4.16 1.33 -6.04
C ALA A 16 5.69 1.42 -5.92
N ILE A 17 6.42 0.49 -6.56
CA ILE A 17 7.88 0.49 -6.57
C ILE A 17 8.41 1.78 -7.21
N THR A 18 7.88 2.20 -8.35
CA THR A 18 8.30 3.44 -9.02
C THR A 18 8.16 4.67 -8.11
N LYS A 19 7.05 4.79 -7.37
CA LYS A 19 6.84 5.87 -6.39
C LYS A 19 7.87 5.83 -5.26
N ILE A 20 8.13 4.65 -4.71
CA ILE A 20 9.10 4.46 -3.62
C ILE A 20 10.52 4.78 -4.09
N THR A 21 10.93 4.26 -5.26
CA THR A 21 12.26 4.52 -5.83
C THR A 21 12.50 6.00 -6.10
N ARG A 22 11.48 6.74 -6.56
CA ARG A 22 11.57 8.19 -6.71
C ARG A 22 11.91 8.88 -5.39
N LEU A 23 11.21 8.54 -4.30
CA LEU A 23 11.48 9.12 -2.98
C LEU A 23 12.86 8.75 -2.43
N ILE A 24 13.36 7.55 -2.75
CA ILE A 24 14.75 7.14 -2.42
C ILE A 24 15.74 8.00 -3.20
N SER A 25 15.54 8.17 -4.51
CA SER A 25 16.45 8.97 -5.35
C SER A 25 16.49 10.45 -4.96
N GLU A 26 15.38 10.98 -4.44
CA GLU A 26 15.31 12.35 -3.91
C GLU A 26 15.88 12.46 -2.48
N GLY A 27 16.32 11.35 -1.86
CA GLY A 27 16.81 11.33 -0.48
C GLY A 27 15.73 11.64 0.57
N LYS A 28 14.44 11.54 0.19
CA LYS A 28 13.30 11.94 1.02
C LYS A 28 12.64 10.78 1.76
N LEU A 29 12.89 9.53 1.36
CA LEU A 29 12.24 8.37 1.97
C LEU A 29 12.73 8.14 3.41
N ILE A 30 11.79 8.04 4.35
CA ILE A 30 12.08 7.71 5.76
C ILE A 30 11.66 6.27 6.04
N SER A 31 10.43 5.90 5.70
CA SER A 31 9.94 4.52 5.90
C SER A 31 8.79 4.17 4.96
N VAL A 32 8.64 2.88 4.70
CA VAL A 32 7.52 2.29 3.95
C VAL A 32 6.97 1.13 4.77
N ASN A 33 5.65 1.10 4.94
CA ASN A 33 4.92 -0.06 5.44
C ASN A 33 3.95 -0.52 4.36
N SER A 34 3.74 -1.83 4.23
CA SER A 34 2.78 -2.40 3.29
C SER A 34 1.88 -3.41 3.99
N ARG A 35 0.57 -3.31 3.76
CA ARG A 35 -0.41 -4.31 4.23
C ARG A 35 -1.26 -4.82 3.07
N ARG A 36 -1.54 -6.12 3.06
CA ARG A 36 -2.46 -6.72 2.09
C ARG A 36 -3.91 -6.45 2.53
N ILE A 37 -4.76 -6.03 1.60
CA ILE A 37 -6.18 -5.80 1.86
C ILE A 37 -6.94 -7.10 1.60
N LYS A 38 -7.60 -7.60 2.65
CA LYS A 38 -8.60 -8.68 2.56
C LYS A 38 -9.96 -8.06 2.21
N GLU A 39 -10.66 -8.62 1.22
CA GLU A 39 -12.09 -8.33 1.07
C GLU A 39 -12.85 -9.32 1.92
N SER A 40 -13.70 -8.81 2.80
CA SER A 40 -14.80 -9.59 3.32
C SER A 40 -15.88 -9.62 2.24
N THR A 41 -15.87 -10.64 1.39
CA THR A 41 -16.97 -10.86 0.44
C THR A 41 -18.26 -11.06 1.25
N LYS A 42 -19.21 -10.12 1.14
CA LYS A 42 -20.54 -10.27 1.77
C LYS A 42 -21.19 -11.55 1.21
N ARG A 43 -21.37 -12.53 2.10
CA ARG A 43 -21.97 -13.84 1.85
C ARG A 43 -23.27 -13.72 1.06
N GLN A 44 -23.28 -14.21 -0.18
CA GLN A 44 -24.47 -14.84 -0.76
C GLN A 44 -24.16 -16.33 -0.91
N SER A 45 -24.92 -17.14 -0.15
CA SER A 45 -25.01 -18.60 -0.17
C SER A 45 -23.80 -19.45 0.29
N LEU A 46 -24.03 -20.20 1.37
CA LEU A 46 -23.60 -21.60 1.58
C LEU A 46 -22.16 -21.96 1.21
N GLN A 47 -21.18 -21.38 1.90
CA GLN A 47 -19.95 -22.00 2.44
C GLN A 47 -18.96 -20.88 2.83
N PRO A 48 -18.13 -21.07 3.87
CA PRO A 48 -17.07 -20.12 4.18
C PRO A 48 -16.03 -20.20 3.07
N ILE A 49 -16.09 -19.27 2.12
CA ILE A 49 -14.99 -19.08 1.17
C ILE A 49 -13.88 -18.41 1.98
N ASP A 50 -12.75 -19.11 2.13
CA ASP A 50 -11.54 -18.61 2.78
C ASP A 50 -11.24 -17.17 2.33
N ASP A 51 -10.87 -16.31 3.29
CA ASP A 51 -10.45 -14.91 3.08
C ASP A 51 -9.58 -14.75 1.82
N LEU A 52 -10.19 -14.48 0.67
CA LEU A 52 -9.48 -14.30 -0.58
C LEU A 52 -8.80 -12.94 -0.55
N TYR A 53 -7.47 -12.95 -0.62
CA TYR A 53 -6.70 -11.73 -0.81
C TYR A 53 -7.07 -11.10 -2.15
N THR A 54 -7.46 -9.82 -2.13
CA THR A 54 -7.94 -9.05 -3.30
C THR A 54 -6.89 -8.76 -4.37
N GLY A 55 -5.64 -9.14 -4.10
CA GLY A 55 -4.46 -8.69 -4.83
C GLY A 55 -4.07 -7.22 -4.55
N THR A 56 -4.88 -6.48 -3.78
CA THR A 56 -4.62 -5.07 -3.44
C THR A 56 -3.71 -4.96 -2.22
N ILE A 57 -2.71 -4.08 -2.33
CA ILE A 57 -1.79 -3.75 -1.24
C ILE A 57 -1.97 -2.27 -0.92
N GLU A 58 -2.09 -1.96 0.37
CA GLU A 58 -1.97 -0.60 0.87
C GLU A 58 -0.52 -0.34 1.27
N TYR A 59 0.01 0.78 0.84
CA TYR A 59 1.32 1.30 1.21
C TYR A 59 1.15 2.57 2.02
N THR A 60 1.80 2.62 3.18
CA THR A 60 1.95 3.83 4.00
C THR A 60 3.40 4.27 3.90
N ILE A 61 3.63 5.51 3.46
CA ILE A 61 4.95 6.08 3.25
C ILE A 61 5.13 7.28 4.17
N VAL A 62 6.27 7.33 4.84
CA VAL A 62 6.76 8.52 5.54
C VAL A 62 7.94 9.09 4.78
N SER A 63 7.90 10.37 4.46
CA SER A 63 8.95 11.08 3.72
C SER A 63 9.16 12.51 4.23
N TYR A 64 10.29 13.12 3.91
CA TYR A 64 10.49 14.56 4.13
C TYR A 64 9.71 15.37 3.08
N LYS A 65 9.00 16.40 3.54
CA LYS A 65 8.60 17.54 2.71
C LYS A 65 9.79 18.50 2.60
N GLU A 66 9.85 19.23 1.49
CA GLU A 66 10.74 20.38 1.33
C GLU A 66 10.60 21.34 2.53
#